data_AF-A0A351TYM9-F1
#
_entry.id   AF-A0A351TYM9-F1
#
_cell.length_a   1.000
_cell.length_b   1.000
_cell.length_c   1.000
_cell.angle_alpha   90.00
_cell.angle_beta   90.00
_cell.angle_gamma   90.00
#
_symmetry.space_group_name_H-M   'P 1'
#
loop_
_entity.id
_entity.type
_entity.pdbx_description
1 polymer ?
#
loop_
_entity_poly.entity_id
_entity_poly.type
_entity_poly.pdbx_seq_one_letter_code
_entity_poly.pdbx_strand_id
1 'polypeptide(L)'
;MPYQKTRKISPLPDRLPPQNIEAEQSVLGALMLDKDAIIKVADIVKPEDFYRKSHETIFRAMFELYEKQEPIDVLSLSNRLKEKEELENVGGLSYLTSLVNAVPTAAHIAHYANIVKEKKILRDLISASYDIARLGYQESDDVENLLDEVEQKIFSISQQSVQKNFFHIKPLVEKVGERTMLLSEGGGKIMRGVPTGFTSLDNKLSGLQKSDLIVLAARPSLGKTSLALDIARHVAVKEKIPVGIFSLEMSSDQLSDRFVAAHSAVDLWKIRTGMNLKKTEDRDGDSDIKRIIDAINAISEAPIFIDDTPSPDIIQMRTMARRLQSQHGLGLIIVDYLQLMRGRGRTDNRVEIVSEISRSLKGLARELSVPVLALSQLSRATEMRGDQPPRLSDLRESGSIEQDADVVLFIYRPDKAKKSEFDDDNGATPKYAEIHIAKHRNGPTGKIELTFQEHLASFKEVDKRFTEEQW
;
A
#
# COMPACT_ATOMS: atom_id res chain seq x y z
N MET A 1 31.52 -13.39 40.89
CA MET A 1 30.78 -12.43 40.06
C MET A 1 31.67 -11.99 38.90
N PRO A 2 31.28 -12.20 37.63
CA PRO A 2 32.11 -11.83 36.50
C PRO A 2 31.86 -10.36 36.11
N TYR A 3 32.97 -9.65 35.88
CA TYR A 3 33.04 -8.31 35.31
C TYR A 3 32.40 -8.28 33.91
N GLN A 4 31.31 -7.52 33.74
CA GLN A 4 30.78 -7.19 32.42
C GLN A 4 31.71 -6.15 31.75
N LYS A 5 32.42 -6.59 30.71
CA LYS A 5 33.09 -5.69 29.76
C LYS A 5 32.03 -4.89 29.02
N THR A 6 31.87 -3.61 29.36
CA THR A 6 31.21 -2.63 28.49
C THR A 6 32.00 -2.55 27.18
N ARG A 7 31.42 -3.04 26.09
CA ARG A 7 31.93 -2.80 24.74
C ARG A 7 31.83 -1.30 24.48
N LYS A 8 32.95 -0.58 24.59
CA LYS A 8 33.07 0.78 24.04
C LYS A 8 32.75 0.69 22.55
N ILE A 9 31.68 1.35 22.13
CA ILE A 9 31.40 1.62 20.73
C ILE A 9 32.61 2.43 20.24
N SER A 10 33.42 1.84 19.36
CA SER A 10 34.52 2.55 18.72
C SER A 10 33.93 3.76 17.98
N PRO A 11 34.48 4.98 18.11
CA PRO A 11 34.09 6.07 17.24
C PRO A 11 34.26 5.62 15.79
N LEU A 12 33.31 5.99 14.93
CA LEU A 12 33.42 5.78 13.49
C LEU A 12 34.83 6.25 13.06
N PRO A 13 35.57 5.47 12.26
CA PRO A 13 36.95 5.79 11.92
C PRO A 13 37.03 7.21 11.34
N ASP A 14 38.14 7.93 11.61
CA ASP A 14 38.51 9.23 11.02
C ASP A 14 38.58 9.12 9.49
N ARG A 15 37.40 9.03 8.86
CA ARG A 15 37.22 8.89 7.44
C ARG A 15 36.49 10.13 6.97
N LEU A 16 37.04 10.73 5.93
CA LEU A 16 36.36 11.80 5.21
C LEU A 16 34.97 11.31 4.79
N PRO A 17 33.94 12.17 4.84
CA PRO A 17 32.62 11.83 4.34
C PRO A 17 32.70 11.28 2.91
N PRO A 18 31.86 10.30 2.53
CA PRO A 18 31.86 9.71 1.20
C PRO A 18 31.78 10.77 0.10
N GLN A 19 32.81 10.78 -0.76
CA GLN A 19 32.99 11.75 -1.83
C GLN A 19 33.71 11.09 -3.01
N ASN A 20 33.55 11.67 -4.20
CA ASN A 20 34.37 11.35 -5.36
C ASN A 20 34.58 12.65 -6.15
N ILE A 21 35.68 13.35 -5.84
CA ILE A 21 35.99 14.64 -6.44
C ILE A 21 36.23 14.53 -7.95
N GLU A 22 36.86 13.45 -8.41
CA GLU A 22 37.12 13.23 -9.83
C GLU A 22 35.82 13.07 -10.63
N ALA A 23 34.83 12.37 -10.07
CA ALA A 23 33.50 12.27 -10.66
C ALA A 23 32.79 13.62 -10.69
N GLU A 24 32.85 14.41 -9.61
CA GLU A 24 32.29 15.77 -9.59
C GLU A 24 32.94 16.66 -10.66
N GLN A 25 34.26 16.64 -10.77
CA GLN A 25 35.00 17.40 -11.79
C GLN A 25 34.62 16.95 -13.21
N SER A 26 34.49 15.64 -13.42
CA SER A 26 34.08 15.06 -14.70
C SER A 26 32.66 15.47 -15.10
N VAL A 27 31.73 15.56 -14.15
CA VAL A 27 30.37 16.05 -14.41
C VAL A 27 30.39 17.52 -14.82
N LEU A 28 31.01 18.38 -14.02
CA LEU A 28 31.06 19.82 -14.31
C LEU A 28 31.78 20.12 -15.62
N GLY A 29 32.92 19.47 -15.86
CA GLY A 29 33.67 19.63 -17.10
C GLY A 29 32.87 19.16 -18.31
N ALA A 30 32.18 18.02 -18.22
CA ALA A 30 31.41 17.47 -19.34
C ALA A 30 30.21 18.36 -19.69
N LEU A 31 29.59 19.01 -18.69
CA LEU A 31 28.52 20.01 -18.91
C LEU A 31 29.00 21.25 -19.68
N MET A 32 30.28 21.61 -19.56
CA MET A 32 30.87 22.73 -20.31
C MET A 32 31.34 22.34 -21.72
N LEU A 33 31.41 21.04 -22.02
CA LEU A 33 31.86 20.50 -23.32
C LEU A 33 30.69 20.14 -24.24
N ASP A 34 29.63 19.57 -23.68
CA ASP A 34 28.46 19.10 -24.43
C ASP A 34 27.19 19.80 -23.94
N LYS A 35 26.60 20.62 -24.81
CA LYS A 35 25.37 21.38 -24.56
C LYS A 35 24.18 20.50 -24.18
N ASP A 36 24.13 19.25 -24.64
CA ASP A 36 23.00 18.34 -24.40
C ASP A 36 23.22 17.49 -23.15
N ALA A 37 24.40 17.57 -22.54
CA ALA A 37 24.76 16.77 -21.38
C ALA A 37 23.95 17.16 -20.13
N ILE A 38 23.55 18.42 -20.00
CA ILE A 38 22.71 18.90 -18.89
C ILE A 38 21.36 18.17 -18.84
N ILE A 39 20.78 17.83 -20.00
CA ILE A 39 19.51 17.11 -20.10
C ILE A 39 19.61 15.72 -19.46
N LYS A 40 20.76 15.07 -19.60
CA LYS A 40 21.02 13.72 -19.05
C LYS A 40 21.29 13.74 -17.54
N VAL A 41 21.66 14.90 -16.99
CA VAL A 41 22.20 15.04 -15.62
C VAL A 41 21.24 15.77 -14.69
N ALA A 42 20.44 16.70 -15.20
CA ALA A 42 19.52 17.53 -14.43
C ALA A 42 18.56 16.72 -13.55
N ASP A 43 18.15 15.53 -14.02
CA ASP A 43 17.26 14.65 -13.26
C ASP A 43 18.00 13.76 -12.23
N ILE A 44 19.32 13.59 -12.38
CA ILE A 44 20.12 12.68 -11.56
C ILE A 44 20.70 13.41 -10.34
N VAL A 45 21.28 14.60 -10.54
CA VAL A 45 22.00 15.35 -9.50
C VAL A 45 21.48 16.76 -9.32
N LYS A 46 21.43 17.18 -8.06
CA LYS A 46 21.12 18.55 -7.62
C LYS A 46 22.39 19.26 -7.14
N PRO A 47 22.40 20.61 -7.05
CA PRO A 47 23.55 21.34 -6.51
C PRO A 47 24.03 20.78 -5.15
N GLU A 48 23.10 20.44 -4.27
CA GLU A 48 23.39 19.94 -2.91
C GLU A 48 23.97 18.52 -2.88
N ASP A 49 24.00 17.84 -4.04
CA ASP A 49 24.57 16.50 -4.18
C ASP A 49 26.11 16.54 -4.31
N PHE A 50 26.69 17.70 -4.62
CA PHE A 50 28.15 17.89 -4.68
C PHE A 50 28.74 18.03 -3.27
N TYR A 51 29.91 17.43 -3.03
CA TYR A 51 30.59 17.54 -1.74
C TYR A 51 31.32 18.88 -1.60
N ARG A 52 32.00 19.34 -2.66
CA ARG A 52 32.70 20.62 -2.62
C ARG A 52 31.72 21.77 -2.80
N LYS A 53 31.79 22.75 -1.89
CA LYS A 53 30.95 23.95 -1.99
C LYS A 53 31.17 24.72 -3.30
N SER A 54 32.41 24.77 -3.78
CA SER A 54 32.72 25.37 -5.09
C SER A 54 32.01 24.65 -6.24
N HIS A 55 31.94 23.32 -6.20
CA HIS A 55 31.25 22.53 -7.23
C HIS A 55 29.73 22.70 -7.17
N GLU A 56 29.16 22.77 -5.96
CA GLU A 56 27.75 23.12 -5.77
C GLU A 56 27.43 24.49 -6.40
N THR A 57 28.23 25.51 -6.10
CA THR A 57 28.05 26.87 -6.66
C THR A 57 28.17 26.88 -8.18
N ILE A 58 29.17 26.18 -8.73
CA ILE A 58 29.34 26.03 -10.18
C ILE A 58 28.10 25.38 -10.81
N PHE A 59 27.66 24.23 -10.28
CA PHE A 59 26.49 23.51 -10.82
C PHE A 59 25.21 24.34 -10.73
N ARG A 60 25.02 25.07 -9.62
CA ARG A 60 23.89 26.00 -9.44
C ARG A 60 23.88 27.08 -10.53
N ALA A 61 25.04 27.67 -10.84
CA ALA A 61 25.16 28.64 -11.92
C ALA A 61 24.90 28.01 -13.31
N MET A 62 25.38 26.80 -13.56
CA MET A 62 25.07 26.05 -14.80
C MET A 62 23.57 25.80 -14.96
N PHE A 63 22.89 25.42 -13.87
CA PHE A 63 21.45 25.18 -13.86
C PHE A 63 20.66 26.46 -14.16
N GLU A 64 21.06 27.60 -13.60
CA GLU A 64 20.44 28.89 -13.92
C GLU A 64 20.62 29.31 -15.38
N LEU A 65 21.80 29.06 -15.96
CA LEU A 65 22.03 29.31 -17.39
C LEU A 65 21.12 28.43 -18.24
N TYR A 66 20.96 27.15 -17.87
CA TYR A 66 20.05 26.24 -18.54
C TYR A 66 18.59 26.69 -18.46
N GLU A 67 18.12 27.14 -17.30
CA GLU A 67 16.75 27.69 -17.13
C GLU A 67 16.51 28.92 -18.02
N LYS A 68 17.54 29.75 -18.24
CA LYS A 68 17.51 30.90 -19.14
C LYS A 68 17.73 30.53 -20.62
N GLN A 69 17.91 29.24 -20.93
CA GLN A 69 18.26 28.76 -22.27
C GLN A 69 19.57 29.37 -22.81
N GLU A 70 20.49 29.73 -21.91
CA GLU A 70 21.83 30.20 -22.24
C GLU A 70 22.81 29.02 -22.32
N PRO A 71 23.84 29.08 -23.21
CA PRO A 71 24.81 28.01 -23.34
C PRO A 71 25.64 27.84 -22.06
N ILE A 72 25.85 26.60 -21.65
CA ILE A 72 26.76 26.26 -20.55
C ILE A 72 28.14 26.00 -21.15
N ASP A 73 28.92 27.06 -21.26
CA ASP A 73 30.34 26.99 -21.63
C ASP A 73 31.19 27.77 -20.63
N VAL A 74 32.52 27.63 -20.70
CA VAL A 74 33.45 28.27 -19.75
C VAL A 74 33.26 29.79 -19.70
N LEU A 75 32.99 30.43 -20.84
CA LEU A 75 32.85 31.89 -20.92
C LEU A 75 31.54 32.33 -20.27
N SER A 76 30.42 31.74 -20.69
CA SER A 76 29.07 32.05 -20.20
C SER A 76 28.96 31.79 -18.70
N LEU A 77 29.51 30.67 -18.22
CA LEU A 77 29.60 30.35 -16.80
C LEU A 77 30.48 31.32 -16.02
N SER A 78 31.64 31.70 -16.56
CA SER A 78 32.54 32.64 -15.88
C SER A 78 31.91 34.02 -15.74
N ASN A 79 31.19 34.49 -16.76
CA ASN A 79 30.44 35.75 -16.72
C ASN A 79 29.36 35.70 -15.66
N ARG A 80 28.57 34.61 -15.63
CA ARG A 80 27.50 34.42 -14.65
C ARG A 80 28.01 34.39 -13.21
N LEU A 81 29.11 33.69 -12.97
CA LEU A 81 29.75 33.65 -11.65
C LEU A 81 30.37 35.00 -11.26
N LYS A 82 30.85 35.78 -12.23
CA LYS A 82 31.40 37.12 -12.00
C LYS A 82 30.32 38.13 -11.65
N GLU A 83 29.17 38.11 -12.33
CA GLU A 83 28.00 38.94 -12.00
C GLU A 83 27.50 38.72 -10.57
N LYS A 84 27.68 37.50 -10.06
CA LYS A 84 27.31 37.12 -8.69
C LYS A 84 28.41 37.32 -7.66
N GLU A 85 29.58 37.80 -8.07
CA GLU A 85 30.76 37.93 -7.20
C GLU A 85 31.24 36.58 -6.60
N GLU A 86 30.94 35.46 -7.26
CA GLU A 86 31.29 34.10 -6.81
C GLU A 86 32.48 33.49 -7.57
N LEU A 87 32.93 34.12 -8.67
CA LEU A 87 33.98 33.58 -9.54
C LEU A 87 35.30 33.32 -8.81
N GLU A 88 35.74 34.23 -7.94
CA GLU A 88 36.97 34.03 -7.17
C GLU A 88 36.82 32.91 -6.12
N ASN A 89 35.65 32.79 -5.50
CA ASN A 89 35.35 31.79 -4.48
C ASN A 89 35.41 30.34 -5.03
N VAL A 90 35.13 30.16 -6.32
CA VAL A 90 35.21 28.85 -6.98
C VAL A 90 36.58 28.53 -7.59
N GLY A 91 37.56 29.42 -7.44
CA GLY A 91 38.93 29.25 -7.95
C GLY A 91 39.22 29.96 -9.28
N GLY A 92 38.31 30.82 -9.74
CA GLY A 92 38.50 31.66 -10.92
C GLY A 92 38.40 30.91 -12.25
N LEU A 93 38.70 31.63 -13.34
CA LEU A 93 38.65 31.11 -14.71
C LEU A 93 39.61 29.93 -14.92
N SER A 94 40.75 29.94 -14.24
CA SER A 94 41.74 28.86 -14.30
C SER A 94 41.19 27.54 -13.78
N TYR A 95 40.35 27.56 -12.74
CA TYR A 95 39.71 26.36 -12.22
C TYR A 95 38.63 25.83 -13.18
N LEU A 96 37.79 26.70 -13.75
CA LEU A 96 36.80 26.25 -14.74
C LEU A 96 37.47 25.59 -15.96
N THR A 97 38.59 26.15 -16.41
CA THR A 97 39.38 25.58 -17.51
C THR A 97 40.00 24.23 -17.13
N SER A 98 40.44 24.06 -15.88
CA SER A 98 40.99 22.78 -15.43
C SER A 98 39.94 21.68 -15.32
N LEU A 99 38.69 22.02 -14.95
CA LEU A 99 37.56 21.09 -14.95
C LEU A 99 37.29 20.52 -16.34
N VAL A 100 37.32 21.36 -17.38
CA VAL A 100 37.16 20.92 -18.77
C VAL A 100 38.27 19.95 -19.17
N ASN A 101 39.52 20.27 -18.83
CA ASN A 101 40.67 19.44 -19.16
C ASN A 101 40.74 18.12 -18.39
N ALA A 102 40.02 18.00 -17.27
CA ALA A 102 39.98 16.78 -16.46
C ALA A 102 39.03 15.71 -17.02
N VAL A 103 38.15 16.05 -17.98
CA VAL A 103 37.15 15.14 -18.53
C VAL A 103 37.76 14.21 -19.58
N PRO A 104 37.76 12.88 -19.37
CA PRO A 104 38.24 11.96 -20.39
C PRO A 104 37.27 11.85 -21.58
N THR A 105 35.97 11.84 -21.31
CA THR A 105 34.90 11.83 -22.31
C THR A 105 33.58 12.33 -21.73
N ALA A 106 32.89 13.20 -22.47
CA ALA A 106 31.55 13.68 -22.08
C ALA A 106 30.47 12.58 -22.24
N ALA A 107 30.75 11.51 -22.98
CA ALA A 107 29.77 10.45 -23.26
C ALA A 107 29.32 9.68 -21.99
N HIS A 108 30.17 9.62 -20.96
CA HIS A 108 29.89 8.89 -19.71
C HIS A 108 29.36 9.78 -18.58
N ILE A 109 28.89 11.00 -18.88
CA ILE A 109 28.44 11.95 -17.87
C ILE A 109 27.36 11.39 -16.92
N ALA A 110 26.41 10.61 -17.44
CA ALA A 110 25.36 9.99 -16.62
C ALA A 110 25.94 9.00 -15.59
N HIS A 111 27.01 8.29 -15.93
CA HIS A 111 27.68 7.39 -14.99
C HIS A 111 28.35 8.17 -13.86
N TYR A 112 29.08 9.25 -14.19
CA TYR A 112 29.71 10.11 -13.18
C TYR A 112 28.67 10.83 -12.30
N ALA A 113 27.56 11.28 -12.88
CA ALA A 113 26.45 11.86 -12.12
C ALA A 113 25.84 10.86 -11.12
N ASN A 114 25.66 9.60 -11.51
CA ASN A 114 25.21 8.54 -10.61
C ASN A 114 26.20 8.31 -9.47
N ILE A 115 27.51 8.33 -9.73
CA ILE A 115 28.53 8.22 -8.67
C ILE A 115 28.38 9.37 -7.66
N VAL A 116 28.24 10.62 -8.13
CA VAL A 116 28.02 11.78 -7.24
C VAL A 116 26.75 11.59 -6.41
N LYS A 117 25.65 11.13 -7.03
CA LYS A 117 24.39 10.86 -6.37
C LYS A 117 24.50 9.77 -5.29
N GLU A 118 25.17 8.66 -5.60
CA GLU A 118 25.46 7.59 -4.65
C GLU A 118 26.25 8.11 -3.44
N LYS A 119 27.28 8.94 -3.67
CA LYS A 119 28.04 9.54 -2.56
C LYS A 119 27.19 10.46 -1.71
N LYS A 120 26.28 11.24 -2.31
CA LYS A 120 25.32 12.06 -1.56
C LYS A 120 24.39 11.21 -0.69
N ILE A 121 23.81 10.14 -1.23
CA ILE A 121 22.95 9.21 -0.47
C ILE A 121 23.71 8.66 0.75
N LEU A 122 24.98 8.28 0.59
CA LEU A 122 25.81 7.83 1.71
C LEU A 122 26.05 8.95 2.74
N ARG A 123 26.25 10.20 2.32
CA ARG A 123 26.39 11.34 3.24
C ARG A 123 25.10 11.62 4.00
N ASP A 124 23.95 11.52 3.34
CA ASP A 124 22.63 11.72 3.97
C ASP A 124 22.34 10.62 5.00
N LEU A 125 22.74 9.38 4.72
CA LEU A 125 22.70 8.27 5.68
C LEU A 125 23.55 8.54 6.93
N ILE A 126 24.76 9.06 6.74
CA ILE A 126 25.64 9.43 7.87
C ILE A 126 25.03 10.57 8.68
N SER A 127 24.51 11.61 8.02
CA SER A 127 23.85 12.73 8.70
C SER A 127 22.63 12.27 9.49
N ALA A 128 21.78 11.44 8.89
CA ALA A 128 20.64 10.85 9.57
C ALA A 128 21.08 10.01 10.76
N SER A 129 22.17 9.24 10.65
CA SER A 129 22.70 8.46 11.77
C SER A 129 23.15 9.35 12.95
N TYR A 130 23.77 10.50 12.68
CA TYR A 130 24.13 11.46 13.72
C TYR A 130 22.90 12.10 14.38
N ASP A 131 21.90 12.47 13.58
CA ASP A 131 20.64 13.01 14.10
C ASP A 131 19.93 11.98 14.99
N ILE A 132 19.83 10.72 14.55
CA ILE A 132 19.22 9.63 15.32
C ILE A 132 20.00 9.40 16.62
N ALA A 133 21.34 9.40 16.56
CA ALA A 133 22.17 9.29 17.76
C ALA A 133 21.91 10.44 18.74
N ARG A 134 21.81 11.68 18.23
CA ARG A 134 21.51 12.87 19.04
C ARG A 134 20.12 12.78 19.68
N LEU A 135 19.11 12.36 18.91
CA LEU A 135 17.75 12.13 19.40
C LEU A 135 17.74 11.08 20.52
N GLY A 136 18.50 10.00 20.38
CA GLY A 136 18.61 8.95 21.41
C GLY A 136 19.22 9.40 22.75
N TYR A 137 19.92 10.54 22.78
CA TYR A 137 20.40 11.15 24.03
C TYR A 137 19.44 12.20 24.60
N GLN A 138 18.41 12.59 23.86
CA GLN A 138 17.36 13.46 24.39
C GLN A 138 16.36 12.60 25.14
N GLU A 139 16.37 12.69 26.47
CA GLU A 139 15.32 12.12 27.32
C GLU A 139 14.02 12.91 27.07
N SER A 140 13.26 12.53 26.03
CA SER A 140 11.91 13.04 25.77
C SER A 140 10.86 12.07 26.28
N ASP A 141 9.77 12.60 26.84
CA ASP A 141 8.65 11.79 27.38
C ASP A 141 7.84 11.03 26.33
N ASP A 142 8.12 11.22 25.03
CA ASP A 142 7.37 10.63 23.92
C ASP A 142 8.27 9.89 22.93
N VAL A 143 8.62 8.65 23.30
CA VAL A 143 9.46 7.75 22.51
C VAL A 143 8.79 7.35 21.19
N GLU A 144 7.45 7.32 21.13
CA GLU A 144 6.72 6.95 19.92
C GLU A 144 6.89 8.02 18.83
N ASN A 145 6.72 9.29 19.17
CA ASN A 145 6.98 10.40 18.25
C ASN A 145 8.44 10.44 17.76
N LEU A 146 9.40 10.07 18.62
CA LEU A 146 10.81 9.98 18.25
C LEU A 146 11.05 8.84 17.24
N LEU A 147 10.44 7.68 17.44
CA LEU A 147 10.53 6.55 16.49
C LEU A 147 9.93 6.93 15.13
N ASP A 148 8.79 7.63 15.12
CA ASP A 148 8.17 8.12 13.88
C ASP A 148 9.07 9.12 13.13
N GLU A 149 9.74 10.04 13.83
CA GLU A 149 10.69 10.97 13.22
C GLU A 149 11.88 10.24 12.57
N VAL A 150 12.40 9.22 13.26
CA VAL A 150 13.49 8.35 12.76
C VAL A 150 13.05 7.61 11.49
N GLU A 151 11.86 7.01 11.49
CA GLU A 151 11.30 6.31 10.33
C GLU A 151 11.13 7.25 9.13
N GLN A 152 10.58 8.44 9.34
CA GLN A 152 10.41 9.45 8.29
C GLN A 152 11.75 9.89 7.68
N LYS A 153 12.77 10.12 8.51
CA LYS A 153 14.12 10.48 8.05
C LYS A 153 14.72 9.40 7.16
N ILE A 154 14.74 8.14 7.61
CA ILE A 154 15.28 7.01 6.83
C ILE A 154 14.51 6.82 5.52
N PHE A 155 13.18 6.93 5.58
CA PHE A 155 12.34 6.78 4.40
C PHE A 155 12.57 7.89 3.36
N SER A 156 12.78 9.14 3.79
CA SER A 156 13.04 10.25 2.88
C SER A 156 14.29 10.04 2.03
N ILE A 157 15.32 9.39 2.59
CA ILE A 157 16.56 9.03 1.87
C ILE A 157 16.27 7.95 0.82
N SER A 158 15.44 6.96 1.15
CA SER A 158 15.00 5.91 0.21
C SER A 158 14.18 6.49 -0.95
N GLN A 159 13.27 7.44 -0.69
CA GLN A 159 12.45 8.04 -1.74
C GLN A 159 13.23 8.86 -2.76
N GLN A 160 14.34 9.48 -2.38
CA GLN A 160 15.19 10.24 -3.32
C GLN A 160 15.79 9.36 -4.43
N SER A 161 15.75 8.04 -4.29
CA SER A 161 16.17 7.08 -5.32
C SER A 161 15.09 6.75 -6.36
N VAL A 162 13.83 7.11 -6.13
CA VAL A 162 12.70 6.79 -7.02
C VAL A 162 12.40 7.98 -7.94
N GLN A 163 13.09 8.06 -9.08
CA GLN A 163 12.75 9.01 -10.13
C GLN A 163 11.36 8.72 -10.73
N LYS A 164 10.50 9.73 -10.77
CA LYS A 164 9.23 9.71 -11.53
C LYS A 164 9.50 10.19 -12.94
N ASN A 165 9.81 9.26 -13.85
CA ASN A 165 10.06 9.58 -15.25
C ASN A 165 8.77 9.52 -16.08
N PHE A 166 8.64 10.38 -17.08
CA PHE A 166 7.65 10.18 -18.14
C PHE A 166 8.07 8.96 -18.97
N PHE A 167 7.17 8.01 -19.15
CA PHE A 167 7.42 6.82 -19.96
C PHE A 167 6.78 6.97 -21.34
N HIS A 168 7.52 6.66 -22.40
CA HIS A 168 6.92 6.48 -23.72
C HIS A 168 5.91 5.32 -23.66
N ILE A 169 4.76 5.46 -24.33
CA ILE A 169 3.65 4.49 -24.19
C ILE A 169 3.96 3.11 -24.79
N LYS A 170 4.80 3.06 -25.84
CA LYS A 170 5.15 1.82 -26.58
C LYS A 170 5.50 0.61 -25.68
N PRO A 171 6.49 0.67 -24.76
CA PRO A 171 6.80 -0.46 -23.88
C PRO A 171 5.65 -0.87 -22.95
N LEU A 172 4.71 0.04 -22.64
CA LEU A 172 3.53 -0.29 -21.85
C LEU A 172 2.49 -1.04 -22.69
N VAL A 173 2.30 -0.65 -23.96
CA VAL A 173 1.37 -1.31 -24.88
C VAL A 173 1.81 -2.74 -25.20
N GLU A 174 3.10 -2.96 -25.40
CA GLU A 174 3.67 -4.30 -25.62
C GLU A 174 3.33 -5.25 -24.45
N LYS A 175 3.54 -4.79 -23.20
CA LYS A 175 3.13 -5.53 -22.00
C LYS A 175 1.61 -5.79 -21.91
N VAL A 176 0.79 -4.86 -22.39
CA VAL A 176 -0.67 -5.05 -22.44
C VAL A 176 -1.03 -6.13 -23.46
N GLY A 177 -0.35 -6.18 -24.61
CA GLY A 177 -0.54 -7.22 -25.64
C GLY A 177 -0.24 -8.61 -25.08
N GLU A 178 0.95 -8.79 -24.51
CA GLU A 178 1.38 -10.06 -23.90
C GLU A 178 0.40 -10.54 -22.82
N ARG A 179 0.00 -9.64 -21.90
CA ARG A 179 -0.97 -9.97 -20.85
C ARG A 179 -2.33 -10.37 -21.41
N THR A 180 -2.81 -9.68 -22.44
CA THR A 180 -4.11 -9.98 -23.05
C THR A 180 -4.12 -11.36 -23.70
N MET A 181 -3.02 -11.75 -24.35
CA MET A 181 -2.87 -13.08 -24.93
C MET A 181 -2.90 -14.17 -23.84
N LEU A 182 -2.13 -14.00 -22.76
CA LEU A 182 -2.13 -14.92 -21.63
C LEU A 182 -3.53 -15.13 -21.02
N LEU A 183 -4.30 -14.05 -20.85
CA LEU A 183 -5.67 -14.13 -20.33
C LEU A 183 -6.63 -14.84 -21.31
N SER A 184 -6.45 -14.63 -22.61
CA SER A 184 -7.23 -15.29 -23.66
C SER A 184 -6.97 -16.80 -23.69
N GLU A 185 -5.71 -17.22 -23.57
CA GLU A 185 -5.31 -18.62 -23.57
C GLU A 185 -5.79 -19.37 -22.31
N GLY A 186 -5.91 -18.66 -21.19
CA GLY A 186 -6.38 -19.20 -19.91
C GLY A 186 -7.86 -19.61 -19.87
N GLY A 187 -8.65 -19.33 -20.91
CA GLY A 187 -10.05 -19.77 -21.03
C GLY A 187 -10.95 -19.31 -19.87
N GLY A 188 -10.67 -18.15 -19.27
CA GLY A 188 -11.38 -17.62 -18.11
C GLY A 188 -10.96 -18.19 -16.75
N LYS A 189 -10.02 -19.14 -16.70
CA LYS A 189 -9.44 -19.67 -15.44
C LYS A 189 -8.35 -18.78 -14.88
N ILE A 190 -7.62 -18.08 -15.75
CA ILE A 190 -6.57 -17.13 -15.35
C ILE A 190 -7.23 -15.76 -15.19
N MET A 191 -7.23 -15.25 -13.96
CA MET A 191 -7.74 -13.93 -13.65
C MET A 191 -6.62 -12.89 -13.63
N ARG A 192 -6.95 -11.66 -14.03
CA ARG A 192 -6.00 -10.55 -14.04
C ARG A 192 -5.70 -10.06 -12.61
N GLY A 193 -6.74 -9.96 -11.79
CA GLY A 193 -6.65 -9.56 -10.38
C GLY A 193 -6.61 -10.76 -9.44
N VAL A 194 -6.52 -10.48 -8.15
CA VAL A 194 -6.60 -11.48 -7.07
C VAL A 194 -8.05 -12.00 -7.00
N PRO A 195 -8.29 -13.32 -7.12
CA PRO A 195 -9.66 -13.85 -7.13
C PRO A 195 -10.30 -13.72 -5.76
N THR A 196 -11.58 -13.36 -5.72
CA THR A 196 -12.34 -13.19 -4.47
C THR A 196 -12.85 -14.52 -3.92
N GLY A 197 -12.94 -15.55 -4.77
CA GLY A 197 -13.54 -16.84 -4.44
C GLY A 197 -15.05 -16.90 -4.65
N PHE A 198 -15.65 -15.81 -5.10
CA PHE A 198 -17.04 -15.73 -5.54
C PHE A 198 -17.06 -15.52 -7.05
N THR A 199 -17.31 -16.59 -7.81
CA THR A 199 -17.27 -16.56 -9.28
C THR A 199 -18.15 -15.45 -9.87
N SER A 200 -19.32 -15.19 -9.30
CA SER A 200 -20.22 -14.12 -9.75
C SER A 200 -19.61 -12.72 -9.55
N LEU A 201 -18.87 -12.49 -8.46
CA LEU A 201 -18.16 -11.25 -8.20
C LEU A 201 -16.95 -11.11 -9.12
N ASP A 202 -16.19 -12.20 -9.23
CA ASP A 202 -14.98 -12.30 -10.04
C ASP A 202 -15.26 -12.08 -11.53
N ASN A 203 -16.40 -12.54 -12.04
CA ASN A 203 -16.84 -12.26 -13.41
C ASN A 203 -17.11 -10.77 -13.67
N LYS A 204 -17.50 -10.01 -12.64
CA LYS A 204 -17.76 -8.56 -12.76
C LYS A 204 -16.51 -7.72 -12.53
N LEU A 205 -15.63 -8.14 -11.62
CA LEU A 205 -14.42 -7.39 -11.24
C LEU A 205 -13.16 -7.82 -11.99
N SER A 206 -13.15 -9.01 -12.60
CA SER A 206 -11.94 -9.71 -13.06
C SER A 206 -10.89 -9.89 -11.94
N GLY A 207 -11.39 -10.06 -10.71
CA GLY A 207 -10.62 -10.12 -9.48
C GLY A 207 -10.24 -8.74 -8.95
N LEU A 208 -9.70 -8.68 -7.74
CA LEU A 208 -9.23 -7.46 -7.11
C LEU A 208 -7.94 -7.00 -7.79
N GLN A 209 -8.00 -5.85 -8.47
CA GLN A 209 -6.88 -5.36 -9.27
C GLN A 209 -5.79 -4.74 -8.39
N LYS A 210 -4.54 -4.95 -8.79
CA LYS A 210 -3.39 -4.27 -8.17
C LYS A 210 -3.55 -2.76 -8.25
N SER A 211 -3.16 -2.06 -7.18
CA SER A 211 -3.22 -0.61 -7.05
C SER A 211 -4.62 0.00 -6.91
N ASP A 212 -5.67 -0.83 -6.82
CA ASP A 212 -7.02 -0.37 -6.58
C ASP A 212 -7.34 -0.30 -5.08
N LEU A 213 -8.12 0.71 -4.71
CA LEU A 213 -8.79 0.84 -3.42
C LEU A 213 -10.24 0.37 -3.62
N ILE A 214 -10.56 -0.76 -2.98
CA ILE A 214 -11.89 -1.36 -2.97
C ILE A 214 -12.53 -1.05 -1.63
N VAL A 215 -13.70 -0.42 -1.65
CA VAL A 215 -14.45 -0.09 -0.42
C VAL A 215 -15.62 -1.04 -0.31
N LEU A 216 -15.70 -1.80 0.79
CA LEU A 216 -16.84 -2.63 1.12
C LEU A 216 -17.59 -1.99 2.29
N ALA A 217 -18.80 -1.54 2.03
CA ALA A 217 -19.61 -0.84 3.01
C ALA A 217 -20.93 -1.55 3.30
N ALA A 218 -21.33 -1.53 4.57
CA ALA A 218 -22.60 -2.09 5.00
C ALA A 218 -23.08 -1.42 6.29
N ARG A 219 -24.35 -1.65 6.63
CA ARG A 219 -24.83 -1.40 8.00
C ARG A 219 -24.21 -2.42 8.98
N PRO A 220 -24.16 -2.10 10.28
CA PRO A 220 -23.77 -3.07 11.30
C PRO A 220 -24.53 -4.40 11.18
N SER A 221 -23.85 -5.50 11.52
CA SER A 221 -24.45 -6.84 11.59
C SER A 221 -24.97 -7.44 10.26
N LEU A 222 -24.63 -6.84 9.11
CA LEU A 222 -24.97 -7.38 7.78
C LEU A 222 -23.90 -8.30 7.18
N GLY A 223 -22.75 -8.47 7.83
CA GLY A 223 -21.70 -9.41 7.40
C GLY A 223 -20.50 -8.78 6.67
N LYS A 224 -20.25 -7.47 6.84
CA LYS A 224 -19.10 -6.76 6.25
C LYS A 224 -17.76 -7.48 6.48
N THR A 225 -17.43 -7.75 7.74
CA THR A 225 -16.21 -8.48 8.13
C THR A 225 -16.25 -9.92 7.62
N SER A 226 -17.39 -10.60 7.70
CA SER A 226 -17.55 -11.97 7.21
C SER A 226 -17.19 -12.12 5.73
N LEU A 227 -17.71 -11.24 4.86
CA LEU A 227 -17.39 -11.26 3.44
C LEU A 227 -15.90 -11.01 3.19
N ALA A 228 -15.29 -10.08 3.91
CA ALA A 228 -13.86 -9.78 3.79
C ALA A 228 -12.98 -10.97 4.24
N LEU A 229 -13.35 -11.65 5.32
CA LEU A 229 -12.64 -12.84 5.79
C LEU A 229 -12.81 -14.04 4.85
N ASP A 230 -13.97 -14.20 4.22
CA ASP A 230 -14.15 -15.24 3.20
C ASP A 230 -13.25 -15.01 1.98
N ILE A 231 -13.13 -13.76 1.53
CA ILE A 231 -12.17 -13.38 0.48
C ILE A 231 -10.74 -13.67 0.95
N ALA A 232 -10.36 -13.21 2.15
CA ALA A 232 -9.03 -13.45 2.71
C ALA A 232 -8.68 -14.94 2.78
N ARG A 233 -9.63 -15.74 3.26
CA ARG A 233 -9.51 -17.20 3.39
C ARG A 233 -9.32 -17.85 2.04
N HIS A 234 -10.09 -17.45 1.02
CA HIS A 234 -9.91 -17.97 -0.33
C HIS A 234 -8.52 -17.63 -0.88
N VAL A 235 -8.13 -16.36 -0.83
CA VAL A 235 -6.85 -15.85 -1.34
C VAL A 235 -5.66 -16.51 -0.65
N ALA A 236 -5.68 -16.63 0.68
CA ALA A 236 -4.56 -17.18 1.42
C ALA A 236 -4.54 -18.72 1.40
N VAL A 237 -5.68 -19.39 1.57
CA VAL A 237 -5.70 -20.85 1.71
C VAL A 237 -5.65 -21.55 0.35
N LYS A 238 -6.44 -21.10 -0.64
CA LYS A 238 -6.48 -21.72 -1.97
C LYS A 238 -5.41 -21.19 -2.90
N GLU A 239 -5.30 -19.86 -3.04
CA GLU A 239 -4.36 -19.26 -3.99
C GLU A 239 -2.94 -19.12 -3.42
N LYS A 240 -2.77 -19.34 -2.10
CA LYS A 240 -1.48 -19.20 -1.39
C LYS A 240 -0.84 -17.83 -1.57
N ILE A 241 -1.67 -16.79 -1.72
CA ILE A 241 -1.25 -15.40 -1.84
C ILE A 241 -1.24 -14.75 -0.44
N PRO A 242 -0.15 -14.09 -0.02
CA PRO A 242 -0.08 -13.43 1.28
C PRO A 242 -1.12 -12.32 1.47
N VAL A 243 -1.82 -12.35 2.61
CA VAL A 243 -2.87 -11.39 2.99
C VAL A 243 -2.52 -10.72 4.32
N GLY A 244 -2.52 -9.39 4.34
CA GLY A 244 -2.41 -8.59 5.57
C GLY A 244 -3.77 -8.08 6.00
N ILE A 245 -4.14 -8.29 7.27
CA ILE A 245 -5.42 -7.88 7.85
C ILE A 245 -5.15 -6.96 9.03
N PHE A 246 -5.62 -5.71 8.92
CA PHE A 246 -5.65 -4.75 10.02
C PHE A 246 -7.05 -4.74 10.62
N SER A 247 -7.18 -5.28 11.83
CA SER A 247 -8.45 -5.45 12.53
C SER A 247 -8.56 -4.47 13.69
N LEU A 248 -9.33 -3.41 13.50
CA LEU A 248 -9.47 -2.31 14.45
C LEU A 248 -10.67 -2.50 15.40
N GLU A 249 -11.62 -3.38 15.03
CA GLU A 249 -12.84 -3.65 15.80
C GLU A 249 -12.81 -5.00 16.51
N MET A 250 -12.19 -6.01 15.90
CA MET A 250 -12.19 -7.40 16.40
C MET A 250 -10.78 -7.84 16.79
N SER A 251 -10.67 -8.68 17.83
CA SER A 251 -9.38 -9.29 18.20
C SER A 251 -8.99 -10.41 17.22
N SER A 252 -7.69 -10.69 17.16
CA SER A 252 -7.11 -11.81 16.41
C SER A 252 -7.76 -13.15 16.75
N ASP A 253 -8.10 -13.40 18.02
CA ASP A 253 -8.83 -14.60 18.45
C ASP A 253 -10.21 -14.71 17.79
N GLN A 254 -10.99 -13.61 17.80
CA GLN A 254 -12.33 -13.62 17.21
C GLN A 254 -12.29 -13.80 15.69
N LEU A 255 -11.26 -13.29 15.03
CA LEU A 255 -11.04 -13.52 13.60
C LEU A 255 -10.65 -14.99 13.34
N SER A 256 -9.78 -15.55 14.18
CA SER A 256 -9.34 -16.94 14.09
C SER A 256 -10.51 -17.92 14.22
N ASP A 257 -11.38 -17.73 15.21
CA ASP A 257 -12.61 -18.51 15.38
C ASP A 257 -13.48 -18.52 14.11
N ARG A 258 -13.62 -17.35 13.47
CA ARG A 258 -14.40 -17.21 12.23
C ARG A 258 -13.73 -17.90 11.04
N PHE A 259 -12.40 -17.82 10.91
CA PHE A 259 -11.69 -18.55 9.88
C PHE A 259 -11.89 -20.06 10.03
N VAL A 260 -11.75 -20.58 11.26
CA VAL A 260 -11.93 -22.00 11.56
C VAL A 260 -13.38 -22.41 11.31
N ALA A 261 -14.38 -21.65 11.77
CA ALA A 261 -15.80 -21.95 11.53
C ALA A 261 -16.13 -22.00 10.04
N ALA A 262 -15.70 -20.99 9.27
CA ALA A 262 -15.96 -20.91 7.83
C ALA A 262 -15.24 -22.00 7.04
N HIS A 263 -14.05 -22.43 7.47
CA HIS A 263 -13.28 -23.48 6.80
C HIS A 263 -13.75 -24.91 7.16
N SER A 264 -14.02 -25.17 8.44
CA SER A 264 -14.46 -26.48 8.95
C SER A 264 -15.95 -26.78 8.70
N ALA A 265 -16.73 -25.75 8.37
CA ALA A 265 -18.19 -25.81 8.34
C ALA A 265 -18.80 -26.30 9.67
N VAL A 266 -18.14 -25.99 10.78
CA VAL A 266 -18.66 -26.20 12.15
C VAL A 266 -19.17 -24.87 12.69
N ASP A 267 -20.30 -24.93 13.40
CA ASP A 267 -20.95 -23.76 14.00
C ASP A 267 -19.98 -22.94 14.88
N LEU A 268 -19.98 -21.63 14.66
CA LEU A 268 -19.09 -20.67 15.32
C LEU A 268 -19.32 -20.63 16.85
N TRP A 269 -20.57 -20.77 17.31
CA TRP A 269 -20.86 -20.80 18.74
C TRP A 269 -20.33 -22.08 19.39
N LYS A 270 -20.40 -23.22 18.70
CA LYS A 270 -19.77 -24.46 19.17
C LYS A 270 -18.25 -24.35 19.28
N ILE A 271 -17.58 -23.74 18.30
CA ILE A 271 -16.13 -23.49 18.34
C ILE A 271 -15.79 -22.59 19.54
N ARG A 272 -16.52 -21.48 19.69
CA ARG A 272 -16.28 -20.51 20.76
C ARG A 272 -16.53 -21.06 22.16
N THR A 273 -17.54 -21.92 22.34
CA THR A 273 -17.94 -22.44 23.66
C THR A 273 -17.37 -23.81 23.99
N GLY A 274 -16.90 -24.56 22.98
CA GLY A 274 -16.54 -25.96 23.10
C GLY A 274 -17.72 -26.91 23.39
N MET A 275 -18.96 -26.38 23.41
CA MET A 275 -20.16 -27.15 23.75
C MET A 275 -20.74 -27.85 22.52
N ASN A 276 -21.35 -29.01 22.72
CA ASN A 276 -22.08 -29.77 21.69
C ASN A 276 -21.27 -30.09 20.42
N LEU A 277 -19.95 -30.21 20.55
CA LEU A 277 -19.06 -30.71 19.51
C LEU A 277 -19.19 -32.23 19.40
N LYS A 278 -19.38 -32.73 18.18
CA LYS A 278 -19.34 -34.17 17.89
C LYS A 278 -17.90 -34.69 18.03
N LYS A 279 -17.61 -35.32 19.18
CA LYS A 279 -16.25 -35.75 19.56
C LYS A 279 -15.83 -37.09 18.95
N THR A 280 -16.78 -37.97 18.69
CA THR A 280 -16.57 -39.29 18.09
C THR A 280 -17.04 -39.28 16.65
N GLU A 281 -16.35 -40.04 15.79
CA GLU A 281 -16.80 -40.25 14.42
C GLU A 281 -18.17 -40.95 14.42
N ASP A 282 -19.15 -40.35 13.74
CA ASP A 282 -20.44 -41.00 13.50
C ASP A 282 -20.26 -42.19 12.53
N ARG A 283 -21.32 -42.97 12.26
CA ARG A 283 -21.28 -44.11 11.32
C ARG A 283 -20.75 -43.74 9.91
N ASP A 284 -20.82 -42.46 9.55
CA ASP A 284 -20.34 -41.90 8.29
C ASP A 284 -18.90 -41.34 8.35
N GLY A 285 -18.20 -41.48 9.49
CA GLY A 285 -16.82 -41.00 9.66
C GLY A 285 -16.68 -39.49 9.93
N ASP A 286 -17.78 -38.79 10.15
CA ASP A 286 -17.82 -37.34 10.39
C ASP A 286 -17.68 -37.00 11.88
N SER A 287 -16.75 -36.10 12.21
CA SER A 287 -16.53 -35.55 13.56
C SER A 287 -16.25 -34.06 13.46
N ASP A 288 -16.89 -33.26 14.31
CA ASP A 288 -16.65 -31.81 14.38
C ASP A 288 -15.20 -31.53 14.77
N ILE A 289 -14.62 -32.32 15.69
CA ILE A 289 -13.23 -32.16 16.13
C ILE A 289 -12.26 -32.40 14.96
N LYS A 290 -12.50 -33.45 14.17
CA LYS A 290 -11.65 -33.76 13.01
C LYS A 290 -11.68 -32.63 11.98
N ARG A 291 -12.87 -32.14 11.62
CA ARG A 291 -13.04 -30.99 10.71
C ARG A 291 -12.38 -29.72 11.24
N ILE A 292 -12.45 -29.46 12.54
CA ILE A 292 -11.77 -28.33 13.19
C ILE A 292 -10.25 -28.49 13.09
N ILE A 293 -9.70 -29.67 13.40
CA ILE A 293 -8.25 -29.93 13.31
C ILE A 293 -7.76 -29.75 11.86
N ASP A 294 -8.48 -30.30 10.88
CA ASP A 294 -8.14 -30.15 9.47
C ASP A 294 -8.14 -28.68 9.04
N ALA A 295 -9.14 -27.90 9.49
CA ALA A 295 -9.21 -26.47 9.26
C ALA A 295 -8.06 -25.70 9.91
N ILE A 296 -7.71 -26.01 11.16
CA ILE A 296 -6.58 -25.40 11.86
C ILE A 296 -5.28 -25.64 11.09
N ASN A 297 -5.03 -26.87 10.64
CA ASN A 297 -3.85 -27.19 9.84
C ASN A 297 -3.81 -26.36 8.56
N ALA A 298 -4.90 -26.33 7.79
CA ALA A 298 -4.99 -25.57 6.55
C ALA A 298 -4.80 -24.05 6.75
N ILE A 299 -5.35 -23.48 7.82
CA ILE A 299 -5.23 -22.05 8.15
C ILE A 299 -3.82 -21.73 8.66
N SER A 300 -3.22 -22.61 9.47
CA SER A 300 -1.88 -22.40 10.03
C SER A 300 -0.77 -22.34 8.97
N GLU A 301 -0.97 -23.03 7.85
CA GLU A 301 -0.06 -22.99 6.68
C GLU A 301 -0.37 -21.84 5.72
N ALA A 302 -1.47 -21.12 5.91
CA ALA A 302 -1.87 -20.04 5.01
C ALA A 302 -1.11 -18.75 5.35
N PRO A 303 -0.66 -17.97 4.35
CA PRO A 303 0.07 -16.73 4.57
C PRO A 303 -0.87 -15.56 4.98
N ILE A 304 -1.56 -15.71 6.12
CA ILE A 304 -2.44 -14.69 6.71
C ILE A 304 -1.69 -14.01 7.85
N PHE A 305 -1.60 -12.68 7.80
CA PHE A 305 -0.93 -11.87 8.82
C PHE A 305 -1.94 -10.89 9.40
N ILE A 306 -2.16 -10.94 10.72
CA ILE A 306 -3.16 -10.13 11.41
C ILE A 306 -2.46 -9.14 12.35
N ASP A 307 -2.90 -7.90 12.30
CA ASP A 307 -2.62 -6.87 13.31
C ASP A 307 -3.97 -6.44 13.91
N ASP A 308 -4.13 -6.64 15.22
CA ASP A 308 -5.32 -6.24 15.98
C ASP A 308 -5.04 -5.08 16.96
N THR A 309 -3.96 -4.34 16.70
CA THR A 309 -3.60 -3.14 17.47
C THR A 309 -4.78 -2.15 17.46
N PRO A 310 -5.28 -1.71 18.63
CA PRO A 310 -6.43 -0.82 18.70
C PRO A 310 -6.05 0.60 18.22
N SER A 311 -6.84 1.17 17.31
CA SER A 311 -6.70 2.56 16.82
C SER A 311 -5.30 2.91 16.27
N PRO A 312 -4.74 2.14 15.32
CA PRO A 312 -3.41 2.40 14.79
C PRO A 312 -3.40 3.70 13.99
N ASP A 313 -2.24 4.38 14.02
CA ASP A 313 -2.00 5.48 13.10
C ASP A 313 -1.82 4.93 11.67
N ILE A 314 -2.26 5.70 10.68
CA ILE A 314 -2.09 5.37 9.26
C ILE A 314 -0.62 5.19 8.89
N ILE A 315 0.30 5.89 9.56
CA ILE A 315 1.75 5.72 9.34
C ILE A 315 2.19 4.33 9.78
N GLN A 316 1.85 3.92 11.00
CA GLN A 316 2.20 2.62 11.56
C GLN A 316 1.66 1.49 10.66
N MET A 317 0.39 1.57 10.24
CA MET A 317 -0.19 0.63 9.29
C MET A 317 0.62 0.54 7.98
N ARG A 318 1.01 1.69 7.41
CA ARG A 318 1.83 1.72 6.19
C ARG A 318 3.21 1.09 6.42
N THR A 319 3.86 1.40 7.54
CA THR A 319 5.17 0.80 7.91
C THR A 319 5.04 -0.73 8.02
N MET A 320 4.02 -1.23 8.70
CA MET A 320 3.76 -2.67 8.82
C MET A 320 3.48 -3.33 7.47
N ALA A 321 2.63 -2.71 6.64
CA ALA A 321 2.32 -3.21 5.30
C ALA A 321 3.57 -3.27 4.39
N ARG A 322 4.45 -2.26 4.47
CA ARG A 322 5.75 -2.26 3.75
C ARG A 322 6.67 -3.37 4.22
N ARG A 323 6.79 -3.55 5.54
CA ARG A 323 7.61 -4.61 6.13
C ARG A 323 7.11 -5.97 5.65
N LEU A 324 5.79 -6.18 5.67
CA LEU A 324 5.16 -7.40 5.20
C LEU A 324 5.38 -7.64 3.70
N GLN A 325 5.25 -6.59 2.86
CA GLN A 325 5.56 -6.66 1.43
C GLN A 325 7.01 -7.09 1.16
N SER A 326 7.97 -6.53 1.91
CA SER A 326 9.40 -6.82 1.76
C SER A 326 9.76 -8.24 2.17
N GLN A 327 9.16 -8.75 3.27
CA GLN A 327 9.48 -10.05 3.83
C GLN A 327 8.77 -11.21 3.12
N HIS A 328 7.50 -11.03 2.72
CA HIS A 328 6.65 -12.14 2.28
C HIS A 328 6.02 -11.95 0.89
N GLY A 329 6.06 -10.76 0.30
CA GLY A 329 5.41 -10.49 -0.98
C GLY A 329 3.89 -10.40 -0.86
N LEU A 330 3.39 -9.23 -0.48
CA LEU A 330 1.97 -9.02 -0.17
C LEU A 330 1.10 -9.02 -1.43
N GLY A 331 -0.08 -9.64 -1.36
CA GLY A 331 -1.02 -9.72 -2.48
C GLY A 331 -2.42 -9.15 -2.20
N LEU A 332 -2.81 -9.00 -0.94
CA LEU A 332 -4.04 -8.30 -0.54
C LEU A 332 -3.86 -7.65 0.83
N ILE A 333 -4.40 -6.45 1.00
CA ILE A 333 -4.54 -5.79 2.31
C ILE A 333 -6.03 -5.64 2.63
N ILE A 334 -6.42 -5.97 3.85
CA ILE A 334 -7.77 -5.74 4.39
C ILE A 334 -7.67 -4.81 5.59
N VAL A 335 -8.55 -3.81 5.67
CA VAL A 335 -8.63 -2.88 6.81
C VAL A 335 -10.06 -2.84 7.35
N ASP A 336 -10.28 -3.28 8.59
CA ASP A 336 -11.59 -3.31 9.27
C ASP A 336 -11.59 -2.46 10.55
N TYR A 337 -12.07 -1.22 10.60
CA TYR A 337 -12.73 -0.42 9.57
C TYR A 337 -12.28 1.04 9.63
N LEU A 338 -12.31 1.73 8.50
CA LEU A 338 -11.64 3.01 8.27
C LEU A 338 -11.88 4.08 9.34
N GLN A 339 -13.09 4.17 9.88
CA GLN A 339 -13.49 5.25 10.78
C GLN A 339 -12.94 5.15 12.21
N LEU A 340 -12.20 4.08 12.55
CA LEU A 340 -11.49 3.94 13.84
C LEU A 340 -10.03 4.40 13.79
N MET A 341 -9.51 4.73 12.62
CA MET A 341 -8.14 5.22 12.49
C MET A 341 -8.03 6.68 12.93
N ARG A 342 -6.92 7.02 13.59
CA ARG A 342 -6.63 8.41 13.99
C ARG A 342 -5.96 9.17 12.84
N GLY A 343 -6.29 10.45 12.67
CA GLY A 343 -5.61 11.35 11.73
C GLY A 343 -4.48 12.12 12.39
N ARG A 344 -3.60 12.75 11.60
CA ARG A 344 -2.38 13.44 12.07
C ARG A 344 -2.62 14.77 12.82
N GLY A 345 -3.87 15.25 12.93
CA GLY A 345 -4.17 16.61 13.37
C GLY A 345 -4.99 16.72 14.66
N ARG A 346 -4.90 17.89 15.33
CA ARG A 346 -5.81 18.36 16.40
C ARG A 346 -7.21 18.75 15.89
N THR A 347 -7.52 18.48 14.62
CA THR A 347 -8.80 18.83 13.99
C THR A 347 -9.86 17.79 14.35
N ASP A 348 -10.89 18.19 15.10
CA ASP A 348 -12.06 17.35 15.41
C ASP A 348 -12.96 17.07 14.18
N ASN A 349 -12.59 17.57 12.99
CA ASN A 349 -13.40 17.41 11.79
C ASN A 349 -13.20 16.01 11.18
N ARG A 350 -14.04 15.08 11.61
CA ARG A 350 -14.07 13.68 11.16
C ARG A 350 -14.07 13.49 9.64
N VAL A 351 -14.69 14.41 8.88
CA VAL A 351 -14.73 14.35 7.41
C VAL A 351 -13.32 14.50 6.80
N GLU A 352 -12.50 15.38 7.37
CA GLU A 352 -11.14 15.61 6.91
C GLU A 352 -10.23 14.41 7.22
N ILE A 353 -10.36 13.84 8.43
CA ILE A 353 -9.63 12.63 8.85
C ILE A 353 -9.94 11.47 7.90
N VAL A 354 -11.22 11.20 7.62
CA VAL A 354 -11.59 10.10 6.73
C VAL A 354 -11.11 10.35 5.29
N SER A 355 -11.06 11.62 4.86
CA SER A 355 -10.49 11.99 3.56
C SER A 355 -8.98 11.73 3.49
N GLU A 356 -8.25 12.05 4.56
CA GLU A 356 -6.81 11.78 4.66
C GLU A 356 -6.53 10.28 4.64
N ILE A 357 -7.29 9.49 5.39
CA ILE A 357 -7.17 8.02 5.45
C ILE A 357 -7.41 7.42 4.07
N SER A 358 -8.52 7.80 3.42
CA SER A 358 -8.89 7.30 2.08
C SER A 358 -7.79 7.55 1.04
N ARG A 359 -7.28 8.79 0.98
CA ARG A 359 -6.15 9.15 0.09
C ARG A 359 -4.89 8.37 0.43
N SER A 360 -4.60 8.21 1.72
CA SER A 360 -3.42 7.47 2.19
C SER A 360 -3.48 6.00 1.82
N LEU A 361 -4.65 5.36 1.93
CA LEU A 361 -4.86 3.98 1.52
C LEU A 361 -4.79 3.80 0.01
N LYS A 362 -5.34 4.73 -0.78
CA LYS A 362 -5.15 4.73 -2.23
C LYS A 362 -3.67 4.90 -2.59
N GLY A 363 -2.95 5.75 -1.86
CA GLY A 363 -1.50 5.90 -1.97
C GLY A 363 -0.78 4.58 -1.69
N LEU A 364 -1.11 3.91 -0.58
CA LEU A 364 -0.54 2.62 -0.19
C LEU A 364 -0.79 1.54 -1.24
N ALA A 365 -2.02 1.44 -1.76
CA ALA A 365 -2.39 0.50 -2.81
C ALA A 365 -1.49 0.66 -4.04
N ARG A 366 -1.33 1.90 -4.53
CA ARG A 366 -0.49 2.21 -5.71
C ARG A 366 0.99 1.98 -5.45
N GLU A 367 1.45 2.33 -4.26
CA GLU A 367 2.84 2.22 -3.85
C GLU A 367 3.30 0.77 -3.76
N LEU A 368 2.50 -0.09 -3.12
CA LEU A 368 2.82 -1.51 -2.99
C LEU A 368 2.39 -2.31 -4.23
N SER A 369 1.60 -1.72 -5.14
CA SER A 369 0.96 -2.42 -6.27
C SER A 369 0.11 -3.62 -5.80
N VAL A 370 -0.68 -3.40 -4.75
CA VAL A 370 -1.52 -4.40 -4.07
C VAL A 370 -2.96 -3.87 -3.96
N PRO A 371 -4.00 -4.69 -4.17
CA PRO A 371 -5.38 -4.30 -3.86
C PRO A 371 -5.55 -4.06 -2.36
N VAL A 372 -6.21 -2.94 -2.01
CA VAL A 372 -6.59 -2.64 -0.62
C VAL A 372 -8.11 -2.73 -0.50
N LEU A 373 -8.60 -3.68 0.29
CA LEU A 373 -10.00 -3.84 0.66
C LEU A 373 -10.27 -3.13 1.99
N ALA A 374 -10.85 -1.96 1.92
CA ALA A 374 -11.20 -1.13 3.05
C ALA A 374 -12.66 -1.31 3.45
N LEU A 375 -12.90 -1.69 4.71
CA LEU A 375 -14.25 -1.82 5.24
C LEU A 375 -14.74 -0.49 5.79
N SER A 376 -15.96 -0.12 5.44
CA SER A 376 -16.57 1.15 5.87
C SER A 376 -17.98 0.92 6.41
N GLN A 377 -18.36 1.67 7.44
CA GLN A 377 -19.74 1.68 7.93
C GLN A 377 -20.56 2.75 7.22
N LEU A 378 -21.82 2.44 6.91
CA LEU A 378 -22.78 3.40 6.36
C LEU A 378 -23.31 4.36 7.42
N SER A 379 -23.68 5.57 6.99
CA SER A 379 -24.34 6.55 7.88
C SER A 379 -25.70 6.03 8.38
N ARG A 380 -26.04 6.34 9.64
CA ARG A 380 -27.37 6.06 10.21
C ARG A 380 -28.51 6.74 9.44
N ALA A 381 -28.22 7.79 8.67
CA ALA A 381 -29.21 8.43 7.79
C ALA A 381 -29.81 7.46 6.75
N THR A 382 -29.12 6.36 6.44
CA THR A 382 -29.66 5.29 5.59
C THR A 382 -30.91 4.65 6.18
N GLU A 383 -31.01 4.56 7.51
CA GLU A 383 -32.14 3.95 8.21
C GLU A 383 -33.42 4.79 8.05
N MET A 384 -33.28 6.10 7.88
CA MET A 384 -34.42 7.02 7.72
C MET A 384 -35.10 6.91 6.35
N ARG A 385 -34.44 6.31 5.35
CA ARG A 385 -35.01 6.13 4.00
C ARG A 385 -35.84 4.86 3.84
N GLY A 386 -36.03 4.10 4.92
CA GLY A 386 -36.72 2.81 4.89
C GLY A 386 -35.87 1.69 4.28
N ASP A 387 -36.53 0.60 3.89
CA ASP A 387 -35.89 -0.59 3.33
C ASP A 387 -35.50 -0.39 1.86
N GLN A 388 -34.38 0.29 1.63
CA GLN A 388 -33.81 0.47 0.30
C GLN A 388 -32.33 0.05 0.25
N PRO A 389 -31.84 -0.43 -0.91
CA PRO A 389 -30.43 -0.67 -1.12
C PRO A 389 -29.58 0.59 -0.85
N PRO A 390 -28.38 0.44 -0.27
CA PRO A 390 -27.45 1.55 -0.10
C PRO A 390 -27.02 2.17 -1.44
N ARG A 391 -26.72 3.46 -1.41
CA ARG A 391 -26.26 4.27 -2.54
C ARG A 391 -24.95 4.98 -2.16
N LEU A 392 -24.20 5.46 -3.15
CA LEU A 392 -22.91 6.13 -2.92
C LEU A 392 -23.00 7.31 -1.93
N SER A 393 -24.10 8.06 -1.99
CA SER A 393 -24.41 9.16 -1.05
C SER A 393 -24.45 8.74 0.43
N ASP A 394 -24.55 7.45 0.72
CA ASP A 394 -24.68 6.89 2.08
C ASP A 394 -23.34 6.73 2.81
N LEU A 395 -22.24 6.88 2.07
CA LEU A 395 -20.90 7.06 2.61
C LEU A 395 -20.69 8.46 3.22
N ARG A 396 -21.77 9.26 3.36
CA ARG A 396 -21.92 10.71 3.54
C ARG A 396 -20.96 11.45 4.48
N GLU A 397 -20.32 10.79 5.43
CA GLU A 397 -19.21 11.38 6.20
C GLU A 397 -17.91 11.48 5.36
N SER A 398 -17.92 11.00 4.13
CA SER A 398 -16.75 10.90 3.26
C SER A 398 -17.11 10.86 1.77
N GLY A 399 -17.48 12.01 1.19
CA GLY A 399 -17.51 12.16 -0.27
C GLY A 399 -16.14 11.89 -0.92
N SER A 400 -15.06 11.98 -0.13
CA SER A 400 -13.69 11.63 -0.52
C SER A 400 -13.48 10.13 -0.73
N ILE A 401 -14.04 9.26 0.13
CA ILE A 401 -14.00 7.80 -0.08
C ILE A 401 -14.63 7.44 -1.42
N GLU A 402 -15.79 8.02 -1.73
CA GLU A 402 -16.44 7.79 -3.02
C GLU A 402 -15.52 8.20 -4.18
N GLN A 403 -14.82 9.34 -4.07
CA GLN A 403 -13.93 9.83 -5.13
C GLN A 403 -12.67 8.96 -5.26
N ASP A 404 -12.01 8.63 -4.16
CA ASP A 404 -10.72 7.94 -4.15
C ASP A 404 -10.83 6.45 -4.49
N ALA A 405 -11.94 5.80 -4.11
CA ALA A 405 -12.16 4.38 -4.39
C ALA A 405 -12.27 4.10 -5.89
N ASP A 406 -11.72 2.97 -6.32
CA ASP A 406 -11.87 2.46 -7.69
C ASP A 406 -13.11 1.57 -7.82
N VAL A 407 -13.43 0.84 -6.76
CA VAL A 407 -14.61 -0.02 -6.65
C VAL A 407 -15.30 0.25 -5.31
N VAL A 408 -16.64 0.37 -5.33
CA VAL A 408 -17.46 0.47 -4.12
C VAL A 408 -18.50 -0.65 -4.15
N LEU A 409 -18.45 -1.49 -3.11
CA LEU A 409 -19.34 -2.61 -2.87
C LEU A 409 -20.25 -2.30 -1.66
N PHE A 410 -21.54 -2.57 -1.80
CA PHE A 410 -22.48 -2.54 -0.67
C PHE A 410 -23.05 -3.92 -0.37
N ILE A 411 -23.13 -4.28 0.90
CA ILE A 411 -23.91 -5.43 1.35
C ILE A 411 -25.33 -4.97 1.70
N TYR A 412 -26.31 -5.57 1.05
CA TYR A 412 -27.71 -5.39 1.36
C TYR A 412 -28.36 -6.75 1.62
N ARG A 413 -29.17 -6.82 2.67
CA ARG A 413 -29.82 -8.06 3.14
C ARG A 413 -31.32 -7.82 3.24
N PRO A 414 -32.08 -8.08 2.15
CA PRO A 414 -33.52 -7.86 2.12
C PRO A 414 -34.25 -8.69 3.19
N ASP A 415 -33.74 -9.89 3.48
CA ASP A 415 -34.23 -10.82 4.51
C ASP A 415 -34.23 -10.19 5.92
N LYS A 416 -33.27 -9.32 6.22
CA LYS A 416 -33.21 -8.59 7.50
C LYS A 416 -33.98 -7.28 7.50
N ALA A 417 -34.43 -6.82 6.35
CA ALA A 417 -34.94 -5.47 6.18
C ALA A 417 -36.47 -5.46 5.97
N LYS A 418 -37.04 -6.49 5.35
CA LYS A 418 -38.47 -6.78 5.37
C LYS A 418 -38.85 -7.52 6.65
N LYS A 419 -39.29 -6.79 7.67
CA LYS A 419 -40.20 -7.36 8.67
C LYS A 419 -41.59 -7.41 8.02
N SER A 420 -41.90 -8.43 7.22
CA SER A 420 -43.26 -8.60 6.73
C SER A 420 -44.10 -9.33 7.77
N GLU A 421 -45.28 -8.79 8.06
CA GLU A 421 -46.36 -9.35 8.91
C GLU A 421 -46.95 -10.69 8.40
N PHE A 422 -46.20 -11.39 7.53
CA PHE A 422 -46.51 -12.68 6.94
C PHE A 422 -45.24 -13.55 6.95
N ASP A 423 -44.64 -13.72 8.13
CA ASP A 423 -43.81 -14.90 8.37
C ASP A 423 -44.76 -16.09 8.38
N ASP A 424 -45.06 -16.62 7.19
CA ASP A 424 -45.66 -17.94 7.07
C ASP A 424 -44.73 -18.93 7.77
N ASP A 425 -45.33 -19.72 8.66
CA ASP A 425 -44.74 -20.70 9.60
C ASP A 425 -43.94 -21.84 8.90
N ASN A 426 -43.64 -21.70 7.61
CA ASN A 426 -42.98 -22.66 6.75
C ASN A 426 -41.52 -22.30 6.37
N GLY A 427 -40.87 -21.39 7.09
CA GLY A 427 -39.40 -21.36 7.24
C GLY A 427 -38.53 -21.27 5.98
N ALA A 428 -39.06 -20.78 4.85
CA ALA A 428 -38.41 -20.85 3.54
C ALA A 428 -38.03 -19.50 2.93
N THR A 429 -37.86 -18.43 3.71
CA THR A 429 -37.24 -17.21 3.19
C THR A 429 -35.74 -17.50 2.96
N PRO A 430 -35.25 -17.50 1.71
CA PRO A 430 -33.84 -17.77 1.48
C PRO A 430 -33.01 -16.67 2.15
N LYS A 431 -31.97 -17.04 2.89
CA LYS A 431 -31.03 -16.09 3.55
C LYS A 431 -30.06 -15.50 2.53
N TYR A 432 -30.61 -14.86 1.49
CA TYR A 432 -29.82 -14.25 0.41
C TYR A 432 -29.40 -12.83 0.79
N ALA A 433 -28.17 -12.50 0.45
CA ALA A 433 -27.58 -11.18 0.54
C ALA A 433 -27.21 -10.71 -0.85
N GLU A 434 -27.55 -9.47 -1.17
CA GLU A 434 -27.15 -8.82 -2.40
C GLU A 434 -25.86 -8.05 -2.17
N ILE A 435 -24.86 -8.29 -3.02
CA ILE A 435 -23.65 -7.47 -3.09
C ILE A 435 -23.77 -6.55 -4.29
N HIS A 436 -23.93 -5.26 -4.02
CA HIS A 436 -24.11 -4.21 -5.02
C HIS A 436 -22.76 -3.60 -5.37
N ILE A 437 -22.37 -3.69 -6.64
CA ILE A 437 -21.23 -2.97 -7.21
C ILE A 437 -21.72 -1.59 -7.64
N ALA A 438 -21.74 -0.65 -6.69
CA ALA A 438 -22.27 0.69 -6.90
C ALA A 438 -21.32 1.59 -7.70
N LYS A 439 -20.01 1.33 -7.64
CA LYS A 439 -18.99 1.99 -8.44
C LYS A 439 -17.97 0.97 -8.93
N HIS A 440 -17.60 1.08 -10.20
CA HIS A 440 -16.45 0.37 -10.76
C HIS A 440 -15.82 1.25 -11.84
N ARG A 441 -14.60 1.77 -11.60
CA ARG A 441 -13.93 2.69 -12.54
C ARG A 441 -13.58 2.08 -13.90
N ASN A 442 -13.32 0.77 -13.91
CA ASN A 442 -12.71 0.05 -15.04
C ASN A 442 -13.59 -1.10 -15.56
N GLY A 443 -14.86 -1.17 -15.17
CA GLY A 443 -15.73 -2.30 -15.47
C GLY A 443 -17.20 -2.03 -15.12
N PRO A 444 -18.07 -3.03 -15.28
CA PRO A 444 -19.51 -2.85 -15.11
C PRO A 444 -19.91 -2.72 -13.64
N THR A 445 -20.94 -1.93 -13.39
CA THR A 445 -21.70 -1.96 -12.13
C THR A 445 -22.75 -3.07 -12.16
N GLY A 446 -23.45 -3.27 -11.05
CA GLY A 446 -24.57 -4.20 -10.97
C GLY A 446 -24.68 -4.84 -9.60
N LYS A 447 -25.33 -5.99 -9.52
CA LYS A 447 -25.46 -6.76 -8.29
C LYS A 447 -25.17 -8.24 -8.51
N ILE A 448 -24.79 -8.92 -7.45
CA ILE A 448 -24.71 -10.37 -7.35
C ILE A 448 -25.44 -10.82 -6.09
N GLU A 449 -25.77 -12.11 -6.05
CA GLU A 449 -26.50 -12.72 -4.94
C GLU A 449 -25.62 -13.79 -4.31
N LEU A 450 -25.49 -13.73 -3.00
CA LEU A 450 -24.78 -14.70 -2.17
C LEU A 450 -25.72 -15.21 -1.07
N THR A 451 -25.45 -16.38 -0.54
CA THR A 451 -26.14 -16.92 0.64
C THR A 451 -25.33 -16.64 1.90
N PHE A 452 -25.95 -16.06 2.94
CA PHE A 452 -25.27 -15.85 4.23
C PHE A 452 -25.59 -16.95 5.23
N GLN A 453 -24.58 -17.71 5.64
CA GLN A 453 -24.68 -18.77 6.63
C GLN A 453 -24.41 -18.21 8.03
N GLU A 454 -25.46 -17.80 8.73
CA GLU A 454 -25.35 -17.11 10.03
C GLU A 454 -24.57 -17.90 11.09
N HIS A 455 -24.78 -19.21 11.14
CA HIS A 455 -24.11 -20.11 12.10
C HIS A 455 -22.60 -20.24 11.85
N LEU A 456 -22.13 -19.97 10.63
CA LEU A 456 -20.70 -19.95 10.26
C LEU A 456 -20.14 -18.52 10.17
N ALA A 457 -21.01 -17.51 10.23
CA ALA A 457 -20.69 -16.13 9.89
C ALA A 457 -19.95 -16.00 8.54
N SER A 458 -20.41 -16.70 7.50
CA SER A 458 -19.74 -16.83 6.20
C SER A 458 -20.73 -16.72 5.02
N PHE A 459 -20.25 -16.26 3.87
CA PHE A 459 -20.97 -16.18 2.60
C PHE A 459 -20.61 -17.35 1.68
N LYS A 460 -21.59 -17.78 0.88
CA LYS A 460 -21.41 -18.76 -0.21
C LYS A 460 -22.08 -18.29 -1.49
N GLU A 461 -21.56 -18.73 -2.62
CA GLU A 461 -22.23 -18.60 -3.93
C GLU A 461 -23.60 -19.26 -3.90
N VAL A 462 -24.56 -18.69 -4.64
CA VAL A 462 -25.88 -19.30 -4.83
C VAL A 462 -25.76 -20.34 -5.94
N ASP A 463 -26.14 -21.58 -5.65
CA ASP A 463 -26.15 -22.64 -6.66
C ASP A 463 -27.37 -22.47 -7.58
N LYS A 464 -27.18 -21.75 -8.70
CA LYS A 464 -28.26 -21.38 -9.63
C LYS A 464 -28.83 -22.56 -10.43
N ARG A 465 -28.29 -23.78 -10.28
CA ARG A 465 -28.78 -24.97 -11.00
C ARG A 465 -30.17 -25.43 -10.54
N PHE A 466 -30.64 -25.04 -9.36
CA PHE A 466 -31.94 -25.44 -8.82
C PHE A 466 -33.08 -24.45 -9.11
N THR A 467 -32.82 -23.33 -9.78
CA THR A 467 -33.83 -22.27 -9.97
C THR A 467 -34.56 -22.33 -11.31
N GLU A 468 -34.10 -23.15 -12.27
CA GLU A 468 -34.70 -23.28 -13.62
C GLU A 468 -35.76 -24.39 -13.73
N GLU A 469 -36.02 -25.20 -12.68
CA GLU A 469 -37.01 -26.30 -12.72
C GLU A 469 -38.38 -25.97 -12.10
N GLN A 470 -38.65 -24.71 -11.73
CA GLN A 470 -39.93 -24.33 -11.09
C GLN A 470 -40.70 -23.19 -11.75
N TRP A 471 -40.55 -23.00 -13.07
CA TRP A 471 -41.44 -22.12 -13.85
C TRP A 471 -41.98 -22.80 -15.09
#